data_AF-A0A5E4GA13-F1
#
_entry.id   AF-A0A5E4GA13-F1
#
_cell.length_a   1.000
_cell.length_b   1.000
_cell.length_c   1.000
_cell.angle_alpha   90.00
_cell.angle_beta   90.00
_cell.angle_gamma   90.00
#
_symmetry.space_group_name_H-M   'P 1'
#
loop_
_entity.id
_entity.type
_entity.pdbx_description
1 polymer ?
#
loop_
_entity_poly.entity_id
_entity_poly.type
_entity_poly.pdbx_seq_one_letter_code
_entity_poly.pdbx_strand_id
1 'polypeptide(L)' 'MVANSYITNHSFIQSEIVPLLETGFTGTLRSWWDKHLTHESKQQIIHAVKLNEDGLPIFDEQI' A
#
# COMPACT_ATOMS: atom_id res chain seq x y z
N MET A 1 -7.23 -10.41 5.01
CA MET A 1 -6.36 -9.45 4.28
C MET A 1 -6.17 -8.24 5.20
N VAL A 2 -4.95 -7.97 5.67
CA VAL A 2 -4.68 -6.94 6.70
C VAL A 2 -4.92 -5.52 6.16
N ALA A 3 -4.45 -5.22 4.95
CA ALA A 3 -4.66 -3.92 4.30
C ALA A 3 -6.16 -3.54 4.20
N ASN A 4 -7.00 -4.45 3.69
CA ASN A 4 -8.46 -4.22 3.64
C ASN A 4 -9.07 -4.01 5.03
N SER A 5 -8.52 -4.63 6.07
CA SER A 5 -9.04 -4.42 7.42
C SER A 5 -8.77 -2.99 7.91
N TYR A 6 -7.63 -2.39 7.55
CA TYR A 6 -7.34 -0.98 7.83
C TYR A 6 -8.23 -0.01 7.04
N ILE A 7 -8.50 -0.32 5.78
CA ILE A 7 -9.41 0.50 4.95
C ILE A 7 -10.84 0.44 5.50
N THR A 8 -11.36 -0.77 5.73
CA THR A 8 -12.77 -0.98 6.10
C THR A 8 -13.08 -0.63 7.55
N ASN A 9 -12.16 -0.84 8.50
CA ASN A 9 -12.43 -0.62 9.93
C ASN A 9 -11.87 0.69 10.47
N HIS A 10 -10.90 1.31 9.80
CA HIS A 10 -10.19 2.49 10.32
C HIS A 10 -10.15 3.67 9.34
N SER A 11 -10.79 3.57 8.17
CA SER A 11 -10.84 4.61 7.14
C SER A 11 -9.46 5.16 6.73
N PHE A 12 -8.41 4.36 6.85
CA PHE A 12 -7.08 4.77 6.41
C PHE A 12 -7.04 4.91 4.89
N ILE A 13 -6.41 5.98 4.40
CA ILE A 13 -6.11 6.12 2.98
C ILE A 13 -4.93 5.21 2.61
N GLN A 14 -4.92 4.70 1.37
CA GLN A 14 -3.93 3.73 0.87
C GLN A 14 -2.48 4.15 1.14
N SER A 15 -2.17 5.45 1.03
CA SER A 15 -0.83 6.01 1.27
C SER A 15 -0.38 5.92 2.73
N GLU A 16 -1.30 5.82 3.69
CA GLU A 16 -0.98 5.66 5.12
C GLU A 16 -0.83 4.17 5.51
N ILE A 17 -1.44 3.27 4.74
CA ILE A 17 -1.44 1.83 5.01
C ILE A 17 -0.08 1.20 4.67
N VAL A 18 0.55 1.59 3.57
CA VAL A 18 1.85 1.02 3.16
C VAL A 18 2.93 1.24 4.22
N PRO A 19 3.13 2.46 4.78
CA PRO A 19 4.04 2.66 5.90
C PRO A 19 3.68 1.85 7.13
N LEU A 20 2.39 1.72 7.44
CA LEU A 20 1.92 0.95 8.59
C LEU A 20 2.23 -0.55 8.42
N LEU A 21 2.02 -1.10 7.22
CA LEU A 21 2.39 -2.47 6.89
C LEU A 21 3.91 -2.68 6.98
N GLU A 22 4.69 -1.70 6.54
CA GLU A 22 6.16 -1.75 6.62
C GLU A 22 6.66 -1.93 8.06
N THR A 23 6.02 -1.28 9.04
CA THR A 23 6.38 -1.47 10.46
C THR A 23 6.16 -2.90 10.95
N GLY A 24 5.24 -3.62 10.33
CA GLY A 24 4.99 -5.04 10.59
C GLY A 24 5.89 -5.99 9.79
N PHE A 25 6.71 -5.49 8.86
CA PHE A 25 7.61 -6.35 8.10
C PHE A 25 8.78 -6.82 8.97
N THR A 26 8.96 -8.13 9.04
CA THR A 26 10.05 -8.76 9.79
C THR A 26 10.76 -9.82 8.95
N GLY A 27 11.99 -10.18 9.35
CA GLY A 27 12.75 -11.29 8.74
C GLY A 27 13.00 -11.10 7.25
N THR A 28 12.71 -12.13 6.46
CA THR A 28 12.96 -12.15 5.00
C THR A 28 12.17 -11.07 4.27
N LEU A 29 10.95 -10.76 4.69
CA LEU A 29 10.13 -9.73 4.05
C LEU A 29 10.73 -8.33 4.23
N ARG A 30 11.20 -8.01 5.45
CA ARG A 30 11.92 -6.77 5.73
C ARG A 30 13.23 -6.70 4.93
N SER A 31 14.00 -7.78 4.93
CA SER A 31 15.24 -7.84 4.16
C SER A 31 14.99 -7.70 2.67
N TRP A 32 13.88 -8.19 2.14
CA TRP A 32 13.54 -8.03 0.73
C TRP A 32 13.14 -6.60 0.41
N TRP A 33 12.25 -6.02 1.23
CA TRP A 33 11.78 -4.63 1.12
C TRP A 33 12.92 -3.62 1.13
N ASP A 34 13.92 -3.82 1.99
CA ASP A 34 15.04 -2.89 2.13
C ASP A 34 16.15 -3.09 1.09
N LYS A 35 16.35 -4.32 0.58
CA LYS A 35 17.43 -4.61 -0.38
C LYS A 35 17.02 -4.47 -1.85
N HIS A 36 15.75 -4.68 -2.17
CA HIS A 36 15.31 -4.79 -3.57
C HIS A 36 14.46 -3.62 -4.05
N LEU A 37 13.97 -2.75 -3.15
CA LEU A 37 13.21 -1.56 -3.53
C LEU A 37 14.04 -0.31 -3.28
N THR A 38 14.22 0.49 -4.34
CA THR A 38 14.77 1.83 -4.22
C THR A 38 13.76 2.76 -3.54
N HIS A 39 14.23 3.92 -3.07
CA HIS A 39 13.35 4.94 -2.50
C HIS A 39 12.23 5.33 -3.48
N GLU A 40 12.55 5.48 -4.77
CA GLU A 40 11.58 5.81 -5.82
C GLU A 40 10.53 4.70 -5.98
N SER A 41 10.94 3.43 -6.02
CA SER A 41 9.99 2.31 -6.10
C SER A 41 9.07 2.25 -4.87
N LYS A 42 9.59 2.54 -3.67
CA LYS A 42 8.77 2.62 -2.46
C LYS A 42 7.74 3.76 -2.55
N GLN A 43 8.13 4.93 -3.05
CA GLN A 43 7.20 6.05 -3.28
C GLN A 43 6.13 5.69 -4.32
N GLN A 44 6.50 5.03 -5.42
CA GLN A 44 5.54 4.56 -6.42
C GLN A 44 4.53 3.57 -5.83
N ILE A 45 4.94 2.70 -4.93
CA ILE A 45 4.03 1.76 -4.23
C ILE A 45 3.09 2.52 -3.28
N ILE A 46 3.60 3.49 -2.52
CA ILE A 46 2.79 4.30 -1.58
C ILE A 46 1.71 5.10 -2.31
N HIS A 47 2.02 5.61 -3.50
CA HIS A 47 1.12 6.42 -4.32
C HIS A 47 0.42 5.62 -5.43
N ALA A 48 0.54 4.30 -5.44
CA ALA A 48 -0.08 3.46 -6.44
C ALA A 48 -1.61 3.58 -6.35
N VAL A 49 -2.25 3.89 -7.47
CA VAL A 49 -3.70 3.91 -7.60
C VAL A 49 -4.14 2.61 -8.26
N LYS A 50 -5.14 1.95 -7.68
CA LYS A 50 -5.71 0.75 -8.27
C LYS A 50 -6.45 1.14 -9.55
N LEU A 51 -6.18 0.45 -10.66
CA LEU A 51 -6.87 0.67 -11.93
C LEU A 51 -7.93 -0.43 -12.14
N ASN A 52 -9.01 -0.11 -12.85
CA ASN A 52 -10.00 -1.10 -13.32
C ASN A 52 -9.53 -1.79 -14.62
N GLU A 53 -10.37 -2.67 -15.17
CA GLU A 53 -10.07 -3.39 -16.42
C GLU A 53 -9.90 -2.45 -17.64
N ASP A 54 -10.49 -1.25 -17.57
CA ASP A 54 -10.37 -0.19 -18.59
C ASP A 54 -9.15 0.73 -18.35
N GLY A 55 -8.32 0.45 -17.35
CA GLY A 55 -7.15 1.27 -17.00
C GLY A 55 -7.48 2.60 -16.32
N LEU A 56 -8.73 2.80 -15.90
CA LEU A 56 -9.17 3.97 -15.16
C LEU A 56 -8.89 3.80 -13.66
N PRO A 57 -8.41 4.86 -12.98
CA PRO A 57 -8.23 4.82 -11.54
C PRO A 57 -9.55 4.58 -10.81
N ILE A 58 -9.56 3.53 -10.00
CA ILE A 58 -10.63 3.23 -9.05
C ILE A 58 -10.35 4.10 -7.83
N PHE A 59 -11.07 5.22 -7.75
CA PHE A 59 -11.22 5.94 -6.51
C PHE A 59 -12.32 5.24 -5.72
N ASP A 60 -12.01 4.72 -4.54
CA ASP A 60 -13.04 4.44 -3.54
C ASP A 60 -13.62 5.81 -3.16
N GLU A 61 -14.67 6.22 -3.87
CA GLU A 61 -15.49 7.38 -3.53
C GLU A 61 -16.02 7.11 -2.11
N GLN A 62 -15.45 7.81 -1.13
CA GLN A 62 -15.91 7.79 0.25
C GLN A 62 -17.35 8.31 0.25
N ILE A 63 -18.30 7.41 0.55
CA ILE A 63 -19.65 7.75 1.02
C ILE A 63 -19.52 8.34 2.43
#